data_AF-A0A7S0MHY8-F1
#
_entry.id   AF-A0A7S0MHY8-F1
#
_cell.length_a   1.000
_cell.length_b   1.000
_cell.length_c   1.000
_cell.angle_alpha   90.00
_cell.angle_beta   90.00
_cell.angle_gamma   90.00
#
_symmetry.space_group_name_H-M   'P 1'
#
loop_
_entity.id
_entity.type
_entity.pdbx_description
1 polymer ?
#
loop_
_entity_poly.entity_id
_entity_poly.type
_entity_poly.pdbx_seq_one_letter_code
_entity_poly.pdbx_strand_id
1 'polypeptide(L)'
;MRHRVPRGSPEWEREQEDSLFDHMGAAHTTDERQHLHVEVARRTAEDSTWKAMAAAEERKAHEVYLAKKRRDAEQRLAAKKYTEETFAAMNAHRVKIRNRSVDGFKSMEAKELATEVERENPHASAQVIAEKAMKLLHLVLQGREQQLPSIQSIP
;
A
#
# COMPACT_ATOMS: atom_id res chain seq x y z
N MET A 1 -19.18 -2.78 64.79
CA MET A 1 -19.08 -2.79 63.31
C MET A 1 -18.44 -4.12 62.91
N ARG A 2 -19.10 -4.96 62.11
CA ARG A 2 -18.47 -6.22 61.64
C ARG A 2 -17.49 -5.87 60.53
N HIS A 3 -16.20 -6.10 60.73
CA HIS A 3 -15.19 -5.96 59.68
C HIS A 3 -15.53 -6.94 58.57
N ARG A 4 -15.90 -6.44 57.38
CA ARG A 4 -16.02 -7.30 56.19
C ARG A 4 -14.61 -7.54 55.68
N VAL A 5 -14.21 -8.81 55.61
CA VAL A 5 -12.93 -9.22 55.05
C VAL A 5 -12.85 -8.71 53.60
N PRO A 6 -11.74 -8.03 53.20
CA PRO A 6 -11.64 -7.45 51.87
C PRO A 6 -11.72 -8.50 50.77
N ARG A 7 -12.52 -8.23 49.74
CA ARG A 7 -12.69 -9.13 48.59
C ARG A 7 -11.35 -9.39 47.90
N GLY A 8 -11.00 -10.65 47.68
CA GLY A 8 -9.72 -11.07 47.08
C GLY A 8 -8.55 -11.14 48.08
N SER A 9 -8.80 -11.02 49.38
CA SER A 9 -7.81 -11.38 50.40
C SER A 9 -7.85 -12.89 50.69
N PRO A 10 -6.74 -13.49 51.17
CA PRO A 10 -6.69 -14.93 51.47
C PRO A 10 -7.71 -15.38 52.52
N GLU A 11 -8.10 -14.48 53.43
CA GLU A 11 -9.14 -14.75 54.42
C GLU A 11 -10.54 -14.74 53.80
N TRP A 12 -10.77 -13.87 52.79
CA TRP A 12 -12.04 -13.82 52.06
C TRP A 12 -12.20 -15.05 51.15
N GLU A 13 -11.12 -15.53 50.54
CA GLU A 13 -11.14 -16.75 49.73
C GLU A 13 -11.47 -17.98 50.58
N ARG A 14 -10.84 -18.11 51.76
CA ARG A 14 -11.19 -19.17 52.74
C ARG A 14 -12.65 -19.11 53.19
N GLU A 15 -13.18 -17.91 53.48
CA GLU A 15 -14.60 -17.75 53.84
C GLU A 15 -15.56 -18.14 52.71
N GLN A 16 -15.21 -17.90 51.43
CA GLN A 16 -16.02 -18.33 50.29
C GLN A 16 -15.92 -19.84 50.04
N GLU A 17 -14.74 -20.43 50.24
CA GLU A 17 -14.52 -21.87 50.12
C GLU A 17 -15.28 -22.63 51.22
N ASP A 18 -15.17 -22.20 52.48
CA ASP A 18 -15.91 -22.78 53.61
C ASP A 18 -17.43 -22.70 53.38
N SER A 19 -17.93 -21.57 52.88
CA SER A 19 -19.33 -21.41 52.50
C SER A 19 -19.73 -22.38 51.38
N LEU A 20 -18.91 -22.55 50.35
CA LEU A 20 -19.19 -23.48 49.24
C LEU A 20 -19.33 -24.94 49.72
N PHE A 21 -18.48 -25.36 50.67
CA PHE A 21 -18.53 -26.72 51.22
C PHE A 21 -19.72 -26.93 52.17
N ASP A 22 -20.10 -25.92 52.94
CA ASP A 22 -21.29 -25.98 53.81
C ASP A 22 -22.60 -26.13 53.01
N HIS A 23 -22.64 -25.65 51.77
CA HIS A 23 -23.82 -25.76 50.90
C HIS A 23 -23.96 -27.13 50.23
N MET A 24 -22.91 -27.95 50.22
CA MET A 24 -22.93 -29.29 49.61
C MET A 24 -23.39 -30.41 50.56
N GLY A 25 -23.75 -30.09 51.81
CA GLY A 25 -24.55 -30.96 52.68
C GLY A 25 -23.93 -32.31 53.07
N ALA A 26 -22.62 -32.50 52.89
CA ALA A 26 -21.95 -33.75 53.23
C ALA A 26 -20.97 -33.54 54.39
N ALA A 27 -21.09 -34.40 55.41
CA ALA A 27 -20.18 -34.51 56.54
C ALA A 27 -18.81 -35.02 56.05
N HIS A 28 -18.07 -34.18 55.35
CA HIS A 28 -16.68 -34.44 55.00
C HIS A 28 -15.82 -34.26 56.24
N THR A 29 -15.08 -35.30 56.60
CA THR A 29 -14.07 -35.21 57.67
C THR A 29 -12.99 -34.18 57.28
N THR A 30 -12.27 -33.64 58.27
CA THR A 30 -11.18 -32.67 58.03
C THR A 30 -10.14 -33.19 57.02
N ASP A 31 -9.91 -34.51 56.98
CA ASP A 31 -8.98 -35.16 56.06
C ASP A 31 -9.49 -35.16 54.61
N GLU A 32 -10.80 -35.37 54.40
CA GLU A 32 -11.41 -35.32 53.06
C GLU A 32 -11.40 -33.89 52.48
N ARG A 33 -11.64 -32.88 53.33
CA ARG A 33 -11.53 -31.47 52.92
C ARG A 33 -10.10 -31.11 52.53
N GLN A 34 -9.12 -31.52 53.32
CA GLN A 34 -7.70 -31.31 52.98
C GLN A 34 -7.31 -32.01 51.67
N HIS A 35 -7.79 -33.23 51.44
CA HIS A 35 -7.53 -33.96 50.19
C HIS A 35 -8.12 -33.24 48.97
N LEU A 36 -9.36 -32.75 49.07
CA LEU A 36 -10.00 -31.95 48.02
C LEU A 36 -9.25 -30.65 47.72
N HIS A 37 -8.79 -29.92 48.74
CA HIS A 37 -7.96 -28.72 48.55
C HIS A 37 -6.67 -29.03 47.79
N VAL A 38 -5.97 -30.12 48.16
CA VAL A 38 -4.74 -30.54 47.49
C VAL A 38 -5.01 -30.94 46.04
N GLU A 39 -6.09 -31.66 45.76
CA GLU A 39 -6.44 -32.03 44.38
C GLU A 39 -6.83 -30.82 43.52
N VAL A 40 -7.60 -29.88 44.06
CA VAL A 40 -7.99 -28.65 43.35
C VAL A 40 -6.77 -27.77 43.07
N ALA A 41 -5.88 -27.61 44.06
CA ALA A 41 -4.61 -26.90 43.90
C ALA A 41 -3.71 -27.56 42.84
N ARG A 42 -3.66 -28.91 42.83
CA ARG A 42 -2.89 -29.67 41.85
C ARG A 42 -3.44 -29.49 40.43
N ARG A 43 -4.76 -29.58 40.25
CA ARG A 43 -5.42 -29.39 38.94
C ARG A 43 -5.27 -27.95 38.42
N THR A 44 -5.40 -26.95 39.29
CA THR A 44 -5.20 -25.54 38.90
C THR A 44 -3.75 -25.22 38.55
N ALA A 45 -2.78 -25.82 39.24
CA ALA A 45 -1.37 -25.72 38.86
C ALA A 45 -1.11 -26.34 37.48
N GLU A 46 -1.63 -27.54 37.21
CA GLU A 46 -1.53 -28.20 35.89
C GLU A 46 -2.17 -27.36 34.78
N ASP A 47 -3.39 -26.83 34.98
CA ASP A 47 -4.08 -25.95 34.03
C ASP A 47 -3.33 -24.63 33.76
N SER A 48 -2.64 -24.10 34.77
CA SER A 48 -1.86 -22.86 34.61
C SER A 48 -0.69 -23.04 33.63
N THR A 49 -0.07 -24.23 33.62
CA THR A 49 1.05 -24.53 32.73
C THR A 49 0.59 -24.66 31.28
N TRP A 50 -0.52 -25.36 31.04
CA TRP A 50 -1.12 -25.48 29.72
C TRP A 50 -1.57 -24.12 29.15
N LYS A 51 -2.19 -23.27 29.98
CA LYS A 51 -2.58 -21.91 29.56
C LYS A 51 -1.37 -21.05 29.22
N ALA A 52 -0.30 -21.14 30.01
CA ALA A 52 0.94 -20.41 29.73
C ALA A 52 1.60 -20.88 28.42
N MET A 53 1.62 -22.20 28.17
CA MET A 53 2.14 -22.76 26.92
C MET A 53 1.29 -22.36 25.70
N ALA A 54 -0.03 -22.48 25.79
CA ALA A 54 -0.94 -22.07 24.72
C ALA A 54 -0.81 -20.57 24.39
N ALA A 55 -0.71 -19.71 25.42
CA ALA A 55 -0.49 -18.28 25.22
C ALA A 55 0.88 -17.99 24.57
N ALA A 56 1.92 -18.78 24.88
CA ALA A 56 3.23 -18.64 24.25
C ALA A 56 3.22 -19.06 22.77
N GLU A 57 2.50 -20.13 22.42
CA GLU A 57 2.32 -20.56 21.03
C GLU A 57 1.49 -19.57 20.21
N GLU A 58 0.42 -19.03 20.78
CA GLU A 58 -0.40 -18.00 20.15
C GLU A 58 0.42 -16.74 19.85
N ARG A 59 1.27 -16.30 20.79
CA ARG A 59 2.18 -15.16 20.57
C ARG A 59 3.15 -15.41 19.42
N LYS A 60 3.75 -16.60 19.34
CA LYS A 60 4.65 -16.98 18.24
C LYS A 60 3.91 -16.96 16.89
N ALA A 61 2.70 -17.51 16.83
CA ALA A 61 1.88 -17.49 15.63
C ALA A 61 1.51 -16.06 15.21
N HIS A 62 1.17 -15.21 16.17
CA HIS A 62 0.84 -13.81 15.94
C HIS A 62 2.04 -13.01 15.42
N GLU A 63 3.24 -13.22 15.97
CA GLU A 63 4.47 -12.59 15.48
C GLU A 63 4.78 -12.97 14.02
N VAL A 64 4.63 -14.25 13.67
CA VAL A 64 4.80 -14.73 12.28
C VAL A 64 3.76 -14.07 11.35
N TYR A 65 2.51 -13.98 11.79
CA TYR A 65 1.44 -13.31 11.04
C TYR A 65 1.75 -11.83 10.80
N LEU A 66 2.19 -11.10 11.84
CA LEU A 66 2.55 -9.69 11.73
C LEU A 66 3.75 -9.49 10.78
N ALA A 67 4.76 -10.35 10.87
CA ALA A 67 5.91 -10.30 9.97
C ALA A 67 5.49 -10.53 8.51
N LYS A 68 4.60 -11.49 8.25
CA LYS A 68 4.03 -11.72 6.91
C LYS A 68 3.26 -10.48 6.42
N LYS A 69 2.39 -9.90 7.26
CA LYS A 69 1.61 -8.71 6.90
C LYS A 69 2.49 -7.51 6.55
N ARG A 70 3.62 -7.32 7.27
CA ARG A 70 4.60 -6.28 6.95
C ARG A 70 5.25 -6.51 5.59
N ARG A 71 5.71 -7.73 5.31
CA ARG A 71 6.29 -8.09 4.00
C ARG A 71 5.30 -7.87 2.87
N ASP A 72 4.04 -8.27 3.04
CA ASP A 72 3.00 -8.08 2.01
C ASP A 72 2.76 -6.58 1.75
N ALA A 73 2.77 -5.74 2.79
CA ALA A 73 2.65 -4.29 2.65
C ALA A 73 3.85 -3.68 1.91
N GLU A 74 5.07 -4.08 2.25
CA GLU A 74 6.30 -3.65 1.58
C GLU A 74 6.32 -4.05 0.11
N GLN A 75 5.93 -5.29 -0.22
CA GLN A 75 5.82 -5.76 -1.60
C GLN A 75 4.79 -4.98 -2.41
N ARG A 76 3.62 -4.67 -1.82
CA ARG A 76 2.61 -3.82 -2.46
C ARG A 76 3.11 -2.40 -2.72
N LEU A 77 3.86 -1.82 -1.78
CA LEU A 77 4.46 -0.49 -1.96
C LEU A 77 5.54 -0.51 -3.04
N ALA A 78 6.38 -1.54 -3.07
CA ALA A 78 7.39 -1.71 -4.11
C ALA A 78 6.76 -1.88 -5.50
N ALA A 79 5.70 -2.68 -5.62
CA ALA A 79 4.96 -2.86 -6.87
C ALA A 79 4.36 -1.53 -7.36
N LYS A 80 3.80 -0.71 -6.46
CA LYS A 80 3.28 0.62 -6.82
C LYS A 80 4.38 1.54 -7.36
N LYS A 81 5.52 1.62 -6.67
CA LYS A 81 6.67 2.42 -7.14
C LYS A 81 7.14 1.99 -8.52
N TYR A 82 7.29 0.68 -8.73
CA TYR A 82 7.68 0.13 -10.03
C TYR A 82 6.68 0.50 -11.14
N THR A 83 5.37 0.43 -10.86
CA THR A 83 4.37 0.85 -11.85
C THR A 83 4.41 2.34 -12.14
N GLU A 84 4.55 3.20 -11.13
CA GLU A 84 4.62 4.66 -11.31
C GLU A 84 5.85 5.08 -12.13
N GLU A 85 7.03 4.53 -11.80
CA GLU A 85 8.28 4.80 -12.53
C GLU A 85 8.22 4.29 -13.98
N THR A 86 7.66 3.10 -14.20
CA THR A 86 7.50 2.56 -15.57
C THR A 86 6.49 3.35 -16.40
N PHE A 87 5.37 3.80 -15.81
CA PHE A 87 4.43 4.70 -16.49
C PHE A 87 5.07 6.05 -16.82
N ALA A 88 5.86 6.63 -15.90
CA ALA A 88 6.60 7.87 -16.16
C ALA A 88 7.60 7.70 -17.31
N ALA A 89 8.37 6.61 -17.32
CA ALA A 89 9.30 6.28 -18.40
C ALA A 89 8.60 6.09 -19.75
N MET A 90 7.45 5.40 -19.77
CA MET A 90 6.65 5.21 -20.98
C MET A 90 6.09 6.54 -21.50
N ASN A 91 5.61 7.43 -20.62
CA ASN A 91 5.12 8.74 -21.00
C ASN A 91 6.25 9.62 -21.57
N ALA A 92 7.43 9.62 -20.95
CA ALA A 92 8.60 10.32 -21.49
C ALA A 92 8.98 9.79 -22.89
N HIS A 93 8.92 8.48 -23.10
CA HIS A 93 9.17 7.86 -24.39
C HIS A 93 8.14 8.29 -25.45
N ARG A 94 6.84 8.33 -25.10
CA ARG A 94 5.77 8.83 -26.00
C ARG A 94 6.00 10.29 -26.40
N VAL A 95 6.40 11.15 -25.47
CA VAL A 95 6.72 12.56 -25.76
C VAL A 95 7.92 12.66 -26.71
N LYS A 96 8.97 11.85 -26.50
CA LYS A 96 10.14 11.82 -27.37
C LYS A 96 9.80 11.36 -28.80
N ILE A 97 8.94 10.35 -28.96
CA ILE A 97 8.46 9.91 -30.27
C ILE A 97 7.70 11.05 -30.94
N ARG A 98 6.73 11.66 -30.26
CA ARG A 98 5.93 12.75 -30.82
C ARG A 98 6.80 13.92 -31.28
N ASN A 99 7.74 14.35 -30.46
CA ASN A 99 8.62 15.47 -30.80
C ASN A 99 9.51 15.13 -32.01
N ARG A 100 10.11 13.93 -32.05
CA ARG A 100 10.91 13.47 -33.20
C ARG A 100 10.08 13.37 -34.48
N SER A 101 8.82 12.93 -34.39
CA SER A 101 7.91 12.88 -35.53
C SER A 101 7.54 14.28 -36.03
N VAL A 102 7.29 15.22 -35.13
CA VAL A 102 7.03 16.63 -35.49
C VAL A 102 8.25 17.28 -36.13
N ASP A 103 9.45 17.05 -35.59
CA ASP A 103 10.70 17.57 -36.15
C ASP A 103 11.00 16.96 -37.53
N GLY A 104 10.78 15.65 -37.68
CA GLY A 104 10.89 14.94 -38.96
C GLY A 104 9.93 15.51 -40.01
N PHE A 105 8.67 15.72 -39.63
CA PHE A 105 7.65 16.31 -40.48
C PHE A 105 8.03 17.73 -40.94
N LYS A 106 8.42 18.60 -39.99
CA LYS A 106 8.88 19.96 -40.28
C LYS A 106 10.09 19.95 -41.23
N SER A 107 11.01 19.00 -41.06
CA SER A 107 12.18 18.89 -41.93
C SER A 107 11.86 18.45 -43.37
N MET A 108 10.82 17.63 -43.57
CA MET A 108 10.37 17.23 -44.91
C MET A 108 9.61 18.36 -45.59
N GLU A 109 8.63 18.96 -44.92
CA GLU A 109 7.91 20.12 -45.47
C GLU A 109 8.85 21.30 -45.76
N ALA A 110 9.84 21.55 -44.91
CA ALA A 110 10.85 22.59 -45.16
C ALA A 110 11.67 22.32 -46.44
N LYS A 111 12.00 21.06 -46.72
CA LYS A 111 12.74 20.68 -47.94
C LYS A 111 11.88 20.81 -49.18
N GLU A 112 10.62 20.36 -49.12
CA GLU A 112 9.68 20.51 -50.23
C GLU A 112 9.45 21.98 -50.58
N LEU A 113 9.21 22.83 -49.57
CA LEU A 113 9.08 24.27 -49.75
C LEU A 113 10.37 24.92 -50.28
N ALA A 114 11.55 24.46 -49.84
CA ALA A 114 12.82 24.95 -50.38
C ALA A 114 12.98 24.59 -51.86
N THR A 115 12.63 23.37 -52.26
CA THR A 115 12.66 22.97 -53.68
C THR A 115 11.66 23.74 -54.53
N GLU A 116 10.50 24.10 -53.97
CA GLU A 116 9.48 24.87 -54.68
C GLU A 116 9.91 26.33 -54.84
N VAL A 117 10.51 26.94 -53.81
CA VAL A 117 11.09 28.29 -53.88
C VAL A 117 12.27 28.34 -54.85
N GLU A 118 13.11 27.31 -54.89
CA GLU A 118 14.21 27.17 -55.86
C GLU A 118 13.67 27.08 -57.30
N ARG A 119 12.57 26.34 -57.52
CA ARG A 119 11.91 26.24 -58.83
C ARG A 119 11.35 27.59 -59.29
N GLU A 120 10.78 28.36 -58.37
CA GLU A 120 10.25 29.70 -58.66
C GLU A 120 11.34 30.77 -58.82
N ASN A 121 12.48 30.60 -58.13
CA ASN A 121 13.57 31.56 -58.11
C ASN A 121 14.94 30.85 -58.30
N PRO A 122 15.21 30.32 -59.51
CA PRO A 122 16.40 29.49 -59.76
C PRO A 122 17.73 30.25 -59.65
N HIS A 123 17.71 31.58 -59.60
CA HIS A 123 18.89 32.44 -59.44
C HIS A 123 19.07 32.97 -58.02
N ALA A 124 18.18 32.63 -57.08
CA ALA A 124 18.33 33.05 -55.69
C ALA A 124 19.44 32.25 -55.00
N SER A 125 20.14 32.88 -54.05
CA SER A 125 21.13 32.19 -53.24
C SER A 125 20.47 31.17 -52.31
N ALA A 126 21.18 30.08 -51.98
CA ALA A 126 20.66 29.03 -51.10
C ALA A 126 20.17 29.58 -49.75
N GLN A 127 20.81 30.64 -49.24
CA GLN A 127 20.39 31.32 -48.01
C GLN A 127 19.02 32.02 -48.18
N VAL A 128 18.80 32.71 -49.29
CA VAL A 128 17.51 33.37 -49.58
C VAL A 128 16.40 32.34 -49.81
N ILE A 129 16.72 31.21 -50.46
CA ILE A 129 15.78 30.10 -50.66
C ILE A 129 15.38 29.50 -49.30
N ALA A 130 16.36 29.20 -48.44
CA ALA A 130 16.12 28.65 -47.11
C ALA A 130 15.30 29.60 -46.22
N GLU A 131 15.63 30.90 -46.20
CA GLU A 131 14.89 31.90 -45.42
C GLU A 131 13.43 32.04 -45.88
N LYS A 132 13.18 32.02 -47.19
CA LYS A 132 11.82 32.06 -47.74
C LYS A 132 11.05 30.78 -47.42
N ALA A 133 11.66 29.61 -47.59
CA ALA A 133 11.05 28.32 -47.26
C ALA A 133 10.67 28.22 -45.78
N MET A 134 11.54 28.68 -44.88
CA MET A 134 11.27 28.70 -43.44
C MET A 134 10.12 29.66 -43.07
N LYS A 135 9.99 30.81 -43.75
CA LYS A 135 8.85 31.72 -43.57
C LYS A 135 7.54 31.10 -44.04
N LEU A 136 7.54 30.41 -45.18
CA LEU A 136 6.38 29.68 -45.69
C LEU A 136 5.97 28.54 -44.76
N LEU A 137 6.95 27.77 -44.26
CA LEU A 137 6.71 26.70 -43.29
C LEU A 137 6.04 27.25 -42.02
N HIS A 138 6.51 28.40 -41.51
CA HIS A 138 5.93 29.04 -40.33
C HIS A 138 4.45 29.41 -40.55
N LEU A 139 4.11 29.97 -41.72
CA LEU A 139 2.73 30.29 -42.07
C LEU A 139 1.83 29.05 -42.18
N VAL A 140 2.32 27.98 -42.81
CA VAL A 140 1.59 26.70 -42.92
C VAL A 140 1.33 26.10 -41.54
N LEU A 141 2.34 26.11 -40.66
CA LEU A 141 2.20 25.58 -39.30
C LEU A 141 1.24 26.42 -38.45
N GLN A 142 1.30 27.75 -38.53
CA GLN A 142 0.35 28.64 -37.84
C GLN A 142 -1.10 28.44 -38.31
N GLY A 143 -1.32 28.27 -39.61
CA GLY A 143 -2.63 27.97 -40.16
C GLY A 143 -3.21 26.64 -39.69
N ARG A 144 -2.34 25.62 -39.49
CA ARG A 144 -2.75 24.30 -38.97
C ARG A 144 -3.04 24.31 -37.47
N GLU A 145 -2.29 25.08 -36.67
CA GLU A 145 -2.56 25.22 -35.24
C GLU A 145 -3.92 25.87 -34.96
N GLN A 146 -4.35 26.79 -35.83
CA GLN A 146 -5.68 27.42 -35.76
C GLN A 146 -6.83 26.51 -36.24
N GLN A 147 -6.52 25.44 -36.99
CA GLN A 147 -7.52 24.50 -37.54
C GLN A 147 -7.71 23.23 -36.70
N LEU A 148 -6.97 23.04 -35.61
CA LEU A 148 -7.25 21.94 -34.69
C LEU A 148 -8.62 22.19 -34.03
N PRO A 149 -9.66 21.36 -34.30
CA PRO A 149 -10.90 21.48 -33.56
C PRO A 149 -10.57 21.27 -32.08
N SER A 150 -10.96 22.23 -31.24
CA SER A 150 -11.01 22.02 -29.80
C SER A 150 -11.83 20.77 -29.58
N ILE A 151 -11.18 19.64 -29.27
CA ILE A 151 -11.86 18.45 -28.83
C ILE A 151 -12.51 18.87 -27.52
N GLN A 152 -13.79 19.22 -27.61
CA GLN A 152 -14.62 19.53 -26.47
C GLN A 152 -14.53 18.30 -25.57
N SER A 153 -14.01 18.53 -24.37
CA SER A 153 -14.12 17.63 -23.24
C SER A 153 -15.57 17.15 -23.16
N ILE A 154 -15.79 15.89 -23.50
CA ILE A 154 -17.05 15.20 -23.25
C ILE A 154 -17.20 15.13 -21.72
N PRO A 155 -18.34 15.57 -21.14
CA PRO A 155 -18.56 15.59 -19.71
C PRO A 155 -18.51 14.20 -19.07
#